data_AF-A0A4Q5YUJ6-F1
#
_entry.id   AF-A0A4Q5YUJ6-F1
#
_cell.length_a   1.000
_cell.length_b   1.000
_cell.length_c   1.000
_cell.angle_alpha   90.00
_cell.angle_beta   90.00
_cell.angle_gamma   90.00
#
_symmetry.space_group_name_H-M   'P 1'
#
loop_
_entity.id
_entity.type
_entity.pdbx_description
1 polymer ?
#
loop_
_entity_poly.entity_id
_entity_poly.type
_entity_poly.pdbx_seq_one_letter_code
_entity_poly.pdbx_strand_id
1 'polypeptide(L)'
;MEIDKIREEHAEIMKLIERLKEILANESIRFDIIKTELAEVKAKFGDERRTTIEYADDEINMLDLIEEEDVVVTISHLGYIKRTSATEYRQQRRGGRGAKGSSTRQEDFIEHLFVASTHHTLMFFTEKGRLYWLQVYKIPEGDRVSKGRALQNMIQIPPDDKVKAIIDVPNFENEEYVSNHYIVLCTKNGIIKKTDLKDFSRIRQTGINAINILDGDQLIAARLTDGNCEIMMAVRSGRAIRFPESKVRSTGRGGIGVAGIEVDEKGDEVIGMICINKEDKSRTILVVSEKGYGKRTLLDDPETGEANYRITNRGGKGVKTMNVTDKTGRLVGLLDVKENEDLMITCVSGITIRMAVSKISELGRATQGVKLIRVDEGDEIAAITNLDEQEEELEEIVAEELSAAS
;
A
#
# COMPACT_ATOMS: atom_id res chain seq x y z
N MET A 1 -51.64 56.06 46.67
CA MET A 1 -52.43 54.93 46.12
C MET A 1 -52.79 55.03 44.63
N GLU A 2 -52.80 56.21 44.02
CA GLU A 2 -52.93 56.34 42.55
C GLU A 2 -51.64 56.88 41.91
N ILE A 3 -50.98 57.83 42.58
CA ILE A 3 -49.65 58.34 42.22
C ILE A 3 -48.57 57.25 42.23
N ASP A 4 -48.65 56.30 43.16
CA ASP A 4 -47.66 55.22 43.27
C ASP A 4 -47.78 54.22 42.11
N LYS A 5 -49.01 53.91 41.68
CA LYS A 5 -49.27 53.10 40.49
C LYS A 5 -48.77 53.76 39.22
N ILE A 6 -48.98 55.09 39.09
CA ILE A 6 -48.49 55.86 37.93
C ILE A 6 -46.95 55.87 37.90
N ARG A 7 -46.29 55.96 39.06
CA ARG A 7 -44.82 55.89 39.14
C ARG A 7 -44.30 54.50 38.78
N GLU A 8 -45.00 53.46 39.20
CA GLU A 8 -44.68 52.06 38.87
C GLU A 8 -44.86 51.79 37.38
N GLU A 9 -46.00 52.19 36.80
CA GLU A 9 -46.28 52.08 35.37
C GLU A 9 -45.27 52.87 34.52
N HIS A 10 -44.95 54.10 34.93
CA HIS A 10 -43.89 54.88 34.28
C HIS A 10 -42.53 54.17 34.34
N ALA A 11 -42.17 53.56 35.47
CA ALA A 11 -40.92 52.82 35.61
C ALA A 11 -40.90 51.55 34.74
N GLU A 12 -42.01 50.84 34.62
CA GLU A 12 -42.15 49.67 33.74
C GLU A 12 -42.05 50.05 32.26
N ILE A 13 -42.72 51.13 31.84
CA ILE A 13 -42.64 51.64 30.47
C ILE A 13 -41.20 52.06 30.14
N MET A 14 -40.51 52.76 31.06
CA MET A 14 -39.12 53.14 30.85
C MET A 14 -38.19 51.93 30.71
N LYS A 15 -38.38 50.88 31.52
CA LYS A 15 -37.65 49.60 31.38
C LYS A 15 -37.95 48.90 30.05
N LEU A 16 -39.20 48.93 29.59
CA LEU A 16 -39.59 48.36 28.31
C LEU A 16 -38.92 49.11 27.15
N ILE A 17 -38.90 50.44 27.19
CA ILE A 17 -38.23 51.26 26.18
C ILE A 17 -36.74 50.95 26.13
N GLU A 18 -36.08 50.82 27.28
CA GLU A 18 -34.66 50.49 27.35
C GLU A 18 -34.38 49.11 26.73
N ARG A 19 -35.16 48.09 27.10
CA ARG A 19 -35.07 46.75 26.53
C ARG A 19 -35.30 46.73 25.00
N LEU A 20 -36.31 47.46 24.51
CA LEU A 20 -36.59 47.53 23.07
C LEU A 20 -35.46 48.22 22.30
N LYS A 21 -34.85 49.27 22.87
CA LYS A 21 -33.68 49.94 22.28
C LYS A 21 -32.47 49.01 22.24
N GLU A 22 -32.23 48.23 23.29
CA GLU A 22 -31.16 47.24 23.35
C GLU A 22 -31.32 46.15 22.26
N ILE A 23 -32.53 45.61 22.11
CA ILE A 23 -32.86 44.63 21.06
C ILE A 23 -32.65 45.23 19.66
N LEU A 24 -33.04 46.49 19.43
CA LEU A 24 -32.85 47.14 18.14
C LEU A 24 -31.37 47.42 17.83
N ALA A 25 -30.56 47.73 18.85
CA ALA A 25 -29.14 48.05 18.68
C ALA A 25 -28.24 46.81 18.52
N ASN A 26 -28.61 45.66 19.11
CA ASN A 26 -27.77 44.47 19.14
C ASN A 26 -28.32 43.34 18.25
N GLU A 27 -27.60 43.02 17.18
CA GLU A 27 -27.98 41.98 16.24
C GLU A 27 -27.98 40.56 16.84
N SER A 28 -27.05 40.25 17.75
CA SER A 28 -27.00 38.93 18.41
C SER A 28 -28.25 38.66 19.25
N ILE A 29 -28.73 39.67 19.99
CA ILE A 29 -29.95 39.55 20.80
C ILE A 29 -31.17 39.28 19.91
N ARG A 30 -31.24 39.90 18.71
CA ARG A 30 -32.31 39.62 17.74
C ARG A 30 -32.27 38.18 17.25
N PHE A 31 -31.08 37.66 16.91
CA PHE A 31 -30.94 36.26 16.48
C PHE A 31 -31.31 35.26 17.58
N ASP A 32 -31.00 35.57 18.84
CA ASP A 32 -31.40 34.74 19.99
C ASP A 32 -32.91 34.73 20.19
N ILE A 33 -33.58 35.89 20.03
CA ILE A 33 -35.05 35.96 20.04
C ILE A 33 -35.63 35.12 18.90
N ILE A 34 -35.14 35.29 17.67
CA ILE A 34 -35.61 34.53 16.49
C ILE A 34 -35.44 33.02 16.71
N LYS A 35 -34.28 32.59 17.23
CA LYS A 35 -34.01 31.18 17.52
C LYS A 35 -34.98 30.62 18.57
N THR A 36 -35.28 31.42 19.59
CA THR A 36 -36.22 31.05 20.66
C THR A 36 -37.64 30.91 20.11
N GLU A 37 -38.11 31.89 19.33
CA GLU A 37 -39.43 31.84 18.71
C GLU A 37 -39.56 30.68 17.71
N LEU A 38 -38.55 30.43 16.87
CA LEU A 38 -38.55 29.29 15.95
C LEU A 38 -38.56 27.94 16.68
N ALA A 39 -37.91 27.84 17.84
CA ALA A 39 -37.96 26.65 18.68
C ALA A 39 -39.36 26.44 19.28
N GLU A 40 -40.03 27.51 19.72
CA GLU A 40 -41.41 27.45 20.18
C GLU A 40 -42.38 27.03 19.07
N VAL A 41 -42.21 27.56 17.86
CA VAL A 41 -43.00 27.16 16.69
C VAL A 41 -42.79 25.67 16.38
N LYS A 42 -41.53 25.21 16.38
CA LYS A 42 -41.20 23.78 16.21
C LYS A 42 -41.86 22.90 17.27
N ALA A 43 -41.92 23.35 18.53
CA ALA A 43 -42.53 22.61 19.62
C ALA A 43 -44.06 22.57 19.53
N LYS A 44 -44.70 23.66 19.08
CA LYS A 44 -46.17 23.75 18.94
C LYS A 44 -46.70 23.05 17.70
N PHE A 45 -45.95 23.07 16.60
CA PHE A 45 -46.43 22.64 15.28
C PHE A 45 -45.60 21.50 14.65
N GLY A 46 -44.64 20.94 15.38
CA GLY A 46 -43.86 19.80 14.90
C GLY A 46 -44.69 18.52 14.87
N ASP A 47 -44.65 17.82 13.74
CA ASP A 47 -45.23 16.50 13.56
C ASP A 47 -44.16 15.46 13.16
N GLU A 48 -44.49 14.19 13.31
CA GLU A 48 -43.63 13.13 12.80
C GLU A 48 -43.69 13.09 11.27
N ARG A 49 -42.54 12.79 10.66
CA ARG A 49 -42.45 12.66 9.21
C ARG A 49 -43.36 11.52 8.73
N ARG A 50 -44.39 11.86 7.95
CA ARG A 50 -45.38 10.89 7.46
C ARG A 50 -44.87 10.05 6.28
N THR A 51 -43.87 10.55 5.56
CA THR A 51 -43.26 9.89 4.39
C THR A 51 -41.92 9.29 4.76
N THR A 52 -41.66 8.05 4.38
CA THR A 52 -40.31 7.46 4.44
C THR A 52 -39.57 7.81 3.16
N ILE A 53 -38.30 8.21 3.26
CA ILE A 53 -37.42 8.30 2.08
C ILE A 53 -36.75 6.93 1.97
N GLU A 54 -37.26 6.11 1.06
CA GLU A 54 -36.49 4.97 0.58
C GLU A 54 -35.50 5.51 -0.45
N TYR A 55 -34.21 5.44 -0.14
CA TYR A 55 -33.20 5.58 -1.17
C TYR A 55 -33.49 4.45 -2.16
N ALA A 56 -33.71 4.79 -3.44
CA ALA A 56 -34.02 3.79 -4.45
C ALA A 56 -32.96 2.69 -4.43
N ASP A 57 -33.36 1.50 -3.96
CA ASP A 57 -32.54 0.28 -3.89
C ASP A 57 -32.47 -0.41 -5.26
N ASP A 58 -32.59 0.38 -6.33
CA ASP A 58 -32.63 -0.01 -7.75
C ASP A 58 -31.35 0.43 -8.49
N GLU A 59 -30.29 0.84 -7.79
CA GLU A 59 -28.96 0.74 -8.35
C GLU A 59 -28.51 -0.72 -8.17
N ILE A 60 -28.86 -1.58 -9.14
CA ILE A 60 -28.18 -2.87 -9.29
C ILE A 60 -26.69 -2.56 -9.16
N ASN A 61 -26.07 -3.06 -8.08
CA ASN A 61 -24.67 -2.82 -7.85
C ASN A 61 -23.95 -3.39 -9.06
N MET A 62 -23.15 -2.60 -9.77
CA MET A 62 -22.52 -3.07 -11.01
C MET A 62 -21.72 -4.36 -10.78
N LEU A 63 -21.25 -4.58 -9.55
CA LEU A 63 -20.63 -5.82 -9.09
C LEU A 63 -21.56 -7.04 -9.14
N ASP A 64 -22.85 -6.90 -8.81
CA ASP A 64 -23.83 -8.00 -8.85
C ASP A 64 -24.08 -8.52 -10.28
N LEU A 65 -23.72 -7.73 -11.30
CA LEU A 65 -23.78 -8.11 -12.71
C LEU A 65 -22.47 -8.77 -13.21
N ILE A 66 -21.39 -8.66 -12.44
CA ILE A 66 -20.08 -9.20 -12.79
C ILE A 66 -19.93 -10.55 -12.11
N GLU A 67 -19.46 -11.55 -12.86
CA GLU A 67 -19.16 -12.86 -12.29
C GLU A 67 -17.91 -12.77 -11.39
N GLU A 68 -18.00 -13.37 -10.21
CA GLU A 68 -16.86 -13.51 -9.30
C GLU A 68 -15.96 -14.64 -9.79
N GLU A 69 -14.83 -14.28 -10.40
CA GLU A 69 -13.81 -15.22 -10.86
C GLU A 69 -12.41 -14.72 -10.51
N ASP A 70 -11.49 -15.67 -10.38
CA ASP A 70 -10.07 -15.36 -10.24
C ASP A 70 -9.49 -14.94 -11.60
N VAL A 71 -8.87 -13.76 -11.62
CA VAL A 71 -8.20 -13.21 -12.79
C VAL A 71 -6.73 -12.93 -12.50
N VAL A 72 -5.92 -13.04 -13.54
CA VAL A 72 -4.51 -12.65 -13.51
C VAL A 72 -4.44 -11.21 -13.99
N VAL A 73 -3.97 -10.31 -13.12
CA VAL A 73 -3.72 -8.92 -13.47
C VAL A 73 -2.24 -8.78 -13.79
N THR A 74 -1.95 -8.19 -14.96
CA THR A 74 -0.58 -7.94 -15.40
C THR A 74 -0.39 -6.46 -15.68
N ILE A 75 0.76 -5.92 -15.25
CA ILE A 75 1.19 -4.56 -15.51
C ILE A 75 2.57 -4.62 -16.13
N SER A 76 2.72 -4.06 -17.33
CA SER A 76 4.00 -4.00 -18.03
C SER A 76 4.88 -2.83 -17.56
N HIS A 77 6.16 -2.89 -17.90
CA HIS A 77 7.11 -1.83 -17.58
C HIS A 77 6.76 -0.49 -18.24
N LEU A 78 6.19 -0.52 -19.45
CA LEU A 78 5.64 0.68 -20.10
C LEU A 78 4.32 1.16 -19.48
N GLY A 79 3.84 0.48 -18.43
CA GLY A 79 2.66 0.87 -17.65
C GLY A 79 1.35 0.47 -18.31
N TYR A 80 1.31 -0.59 -19.11
CA TYR A 80 0.05 -1.14 -19.61
C TYR A 80 -0.53 -2.16 -18.65
N ILE A 81 -1.83 -2.08 -18.37
CA ILE A 81 -2.56 -2.98 -17.48
C ILE A 81 -3.64 -3.76 -18.23
N LYS A 82 -3.81 -5.03 -17.87
CA LYS A 82 -4.91 -5.89 -18.33
C LYS A 82 -5.24 -6.98 -17.31
N ARG A 83 -6.42 -7.57 -17.46
CA ARG A 83 -6.82 -8.80 -16.76
C ARG A 83 -7.09 -9.93 -17.76
N THR A 84 -6.79 -11.15 -17.35
CA THR A 84 -7.08 -12.38 -18.11
C THR A 84 -7.63 -13.41 -17.14
N SER A 85 -8.66 -14.18 -17.53
CA SER A 85 -9.21 -15.23 -16.65
C SER A 85 -8.14 -16.24 -16.27
N ALA A 86 -8.03 -16.60 -14.99
CA ALA A 86 -7.02 -17.55 -14.52
C ALA A 86 -7.20 -18.94 -15.17
N THR A 87 -8.42 -19.29 -15.58
CA THR A 87 -8.74 -20.56 -16.24
C THR A 87 -8.21 -20.60 -17.67
N GLU A 88 -8.49 -19.57 -18.47
CA GLU A 88 -7.95 -19.43 -19.82
C GLU A 88 -6.43 -19.41 -19.80
N TYR A 89 -5.89 -18.74 -18.78
CA TYR A 89 -4.48 -18.74 -18.49
C TYR A 89 -3.96 -20.19 -18.29
N ARG A 90 -4.52 -20.98 -17.36
CA ARG A 90 -4.00 -22.34 -17.11
C ARG A 90 -4.24 -23.35 -18.25
N GLN A 91 -5.28 -23.22 -19.09
CA GLN A 91 -5.75 -24.29 -19.99
C GLN A 91 -4.94 -24.48 -21.28
N GLN A 92 -4.19 -23.49 -21.78
CA GLN A 92 -3.39 -23.63 -23.03
C GLN A 92 -2.07 -24.43 -22.87
N ARG A 93 -1.98 -25.29 -21.83
CA ARG A 93 -0.81 -26.06 -21.38
C ARG A 93 -0.49 -27.35 -22.16
N ARG A 94 -1.02 -27.55 -23.37
CA ARG A 94 -0.82 -28.84 -24.11
C ARG A 94 0.08 -28.71 -25.34
N GLY A 95 1.38 -28.79 -25.07
CA GLY A 95 2.39 -29.22 -26.04
C GLY A 95 3.18 -28.10 -26.71
N GLY A 96 4.30 -27.70 -26.10
CA GLY A 96 5.28 -26.80 -26.71
C GLY A 96 6.67 -27.05 -26.13
N ARG A 97 7.68 -27.18 -26.99
CA ARG A 97 9.08 -27.32 -26.59
C ARG A 97 9.56 -26.01 -25.96
N GLY A 98 10.14 -26.07 -24.76
CA GLY A 98 10.85 -24.95 -24.15
C GLY A 98 11.84 -24.32 -25.13
N ALA A 99 11.65 -23.04 -25.41
CA ALA A 99 12.50 -22.27 -26.29
C ALA A 99 13.55 -21.51 -25.47
N LYS A 100 14.81 -21.66 -25.89
CA LYS A 100 15.94 -20.85 -25.44
C LYS A 100 15.59 -19.37 -25.63
N GLY A 101 15.74 -18.58 -24.57
CA GLY A 101 15.59 -17.12 -24.59
C GLY A 101 16.37 -16.50 -25.75
N SER A 102 15.63 -16.01 -26.74
CA SER A 102 16.17 -15.23 -27.85
C SER A 102 16.31 -13.78 -27.40
N SER A 103 17.49 -13.22 -27.65
CA SER A 103 17.79 -11.81 -27.39
C SER A 103 16.98 -10.90 -28.30
N THR A 104 16.13 -10.04 -27.75
CA THR A 104 15.67 -8.86 -28.46
C THR A 104 15.67 -7.65 -27.54
N ARG A 105 16.42 -6.62 -27.96
CA ARG A 105 16.43 -5.28 -27.35
C ARG A 105 15.03 -4.66 -27.48
N GLN A 106 14.53 -4.07 -26.40
CA GLN A 106 13.32 -3.22 -26.30
C GLN A 106 11.96 -3.92 -26.46
N GLU A 107 11.78 -5.10 -25.86
CA GLU A 107 10.43 -5.63 -25.63
C GLU A 107 9.89 -5.17 -24.27
N ASP A 108 8.60 -4.83 -24.22
CA ASP A 108 7.89 -4.45 -23.00
C ASP A 108 7.66 -5.70 -22.16
N PHE A 109 8.29 -5.78 -20.99
CA PHE A 109 8.20 -6.92 -20.09
C PHE A 109 7.17 -6.67 -18.98
N ILE A 110 6.67 -7.74 -18.37
CA ILE A 110 5.74 -7.65 -17.24
C ILE A 110 6.51 -7.23 -15.99
N GLU A 111 6.10 -6.14 -15.34
CA GLU A 111 6.71 -5.62 -14.10
C GLU A 111 5.93 -6.09 -12.86
N HIS A 112 4.61 -6.23 -12.95
CA HIS A 112 3.77 -6.78 -11.89
C HIS A 112 2.82 -7.84 -12.43
N LEU A 113 2.72 -8.95 -11.72
CA LEU A 113 1.78 -10.03 -11.97
C LEU A 113 1.23 -10.48 -10.62
N PHE A 114 -0.09 -10.58 -10.50
CA PHE A 114 -0.73 -11.14 -9.31
C PHE A 114 -2.12 -11.67 -9.66
N VAL A 115 -2.60 -12.61 -8.84
CA VAL A 115 -3.96 -13.15 -8.92
C VAL A 115 -4.87 -12.34 -8.00
N ALA A 116 -6.00 -11.90 -8.53
CA ALA A 116 -7.03 -11.18 -7.79
C ALA A 116 -8.42 -11.61 -8.28
N SER A 117 -9.46 -11.50 -7.45
CA SER A 117 -10.84 -11.69 -7.93
C SER A 117 -11.32 -10.44 -8.67
N THR A 118 -12.26 -10.61 -9.61
CA THR A 118 -12.92 -9.51 -10.33
C THR A 118 -13.53 -8.45 -9.40
N HIS A 119 -13.92 -8.86 -8.19
CA HIS A 119 -14.55 -8.02 -7.18
C HIS A 119 -13.54 -7.24 -6.33
N HIS A 120 -12.26 -7.62 -6.37
CA HIS A 120 -11.23 -6.95 -5.59
C HIS A 120 -10.99 -5.52 -6.08
N THR A 121 -10.37 -4.72 -5.22
CA THR A 121 -9.93 -3.36 -5.55
C THR A 121 -8.43 -3.23 -5.36
N LEU A 122 -7.74 -2.80 -6.41
CA LEU A 122 -6.31 -2.54 -6.36
C LEU A 122 -6.03 -1.11 -5.89
N MET A 123 -5.15 -0.99 -4.92
CA MET A 123 -4.66 0.26 -4.35
C MET A 123 -3.26 0.58 -4.89
N PHE A 124 -3.14 1.68 -5.63
CA PHE A 124 -1.87 2.13 -6.22
C PHE A 124 -1.27 3.25 -5.40
N PHE A 125 -0.15 2.98 -4.73
CA PHE A 125 0.59 3.96 -3.96
C PHE A 125 1.71 4.54 -4.79
N THR A 126 1.84 5.86 -4.80
CA THR A 126 2.83 6.57 -5.62
C THR A 126 4.01 7.10 -4.81
N GLU A 127 5.09 7.47 -5.49
CA GLU A 127 6.32 7.99 -4.87
C GLU A 127 6.08 9.25 -4.05
N LYS A 128 5.13 10.10 -4.47
CA LYS A 128 4.72 11.30 -3.74
C LYS A 128 3.76 11.03 -2.58
N GLY A 129 3.49 9.76 -2.27
CA GLY A 129 2.62 9.36 -1.16
C GLY A 129 1.13 9.50 -1.45
N ARG A 130 0.73 9.54 -2.73
CA ARG A 130 -0.69 9.52 -3.13
C ARG A 130 -1.16 8.08 -3.29
N LEU A 131 -2.47 7.90 -3.16
CA LEU A 131 -3.16 6.64 -3.35
C LEU A 131 -4.28 6.82 -4.38
N TYR A 132 -4.39 5.84 -5.26
CA TYR A 132 -5.47 5.69 -6.21
C TYR A 132 -6.04 4.28 -6.16
N TRP A 133 -7.24 4.09 -6.67
CA TRP A 133 -7.90 2.79 -6.71
C TRP A 133 -8.31 2.43 -8.13
N LEU A 134 -8.24 1.15 -8.45
CA LEU A 134 -8.83 0.58 -9.64
C LEU A 134 -9.51 -0.73 -9.26
N GLN A 135 -10.82 -0.79 -9.47
CA GLN A 135 -11.57 -2.05 -9.30
C GLN A 135 -11.15 -3.01 -10.40
N VAL A 136 -10.92 -4.27 -10.05
CA VAL A 136 -10.35 -5.26 -10.96
C VAL A 136 -11.23 -5.45 -12.19
N TYR A 137 -12.55 -5.53 -12.05
CA TYR A 137 -13.48 -5.65 -13.19
C TYR A 137 -13.42 -4.47 -14.20
N LYS A 138 -12.93 -3.28 -13.79
CA LYS A 138 -12.76 -2.13 -14.69
C LYS A 138 -11.51 -2.24 -15.56
N ILE A 139 -10.57 -3.12 -15.19
CA ILE A 139 -9.38 -3.40 -15.99
C ILE A 139 -9.85 -4.07 -17.28
N PRO A 140 -9.36 -3.62 -18.45
CA PRO A 140 -9.72 -4.23 -19.72
C PRO A 140 -9.34 -5.71 -19.71
N GLU A 141 -10.31 -6.53 -20.07
CA GLU A 141 -10.10 -7.93 -20.37
C GLU A 141 -9.36 -8.04 -21.70
N GLY A 142 -8.38 -8.92 -21.76
CA GLY A 142 -7.67 -9.18 -22.98
C GLY A 142 -6.83 -10.44 -22.90
N ASP A 143 -6.55 -10.96 -24.08
CA ASP A 143 -5.70 -12.14 -24.25
C ASP A 143 -4.28 -11.85 -23.77
N ARG A 144 -3.51 -12.92 -23.51
CA ARG A 144 -2.12 -12.84 -23.04
C ARG A 144 -1.17 -12.07 -23.96
N VAL A 145 -1.42 -12.07 -25.26
CA VAL A 145 -0.60 -11.32 -26.24
C VAL A 145 -1.03 -9.86 -26.33
N SER A 146 -2.25 -9.52 -25.91
CA SER A 146 -2.76 -8.15 -25.98
C SER A 146 -1.96 -7.23 -25.04
N LYS A 147 -1.67 -6.01 -25.47
CA LYS A 147 -0.93 -5.06 -24.63
C LYS A 147 -1.75 -4.53 -23.46
N GLY A 148 -3.08 -4.65 -23.48
CA GLY A 148 -3.93 -3.99 -22.50
C GLY A 148 -4.06 -2.48 -22.73
N ARG A 149 -4.40 -1.73 -21.68
CA ARG A 149 -4.57 -0.27 -21.72
C ARG A 149 -3.56 0.42 -20.84
N ALA A 150 -3.07 1.58 -21.25
CA ALA A 150 -2.15 2.37 -20.43
C ALA A 150 -2.81 2.72 -19.07
N LEU A 151 -2.11 2.44 -17.97
CA LEU A 151 -2.55 2.68 -16.59
C LEU A 151 -2.89 4.15 -16.36
N GLN A 152 -2.14 5.07 -16.98
CA GLN A 152 -2.37 6.51 -16.94
C GLN A 152 -3.75 6.93 -17.50
N ASN A 153 -4.34 6.12 -18.38
CA ASN A 153 -5.67 6.38 -18.93
C ASN A 153 -6.80 5.85 -18.03
N MET A 154 -6.47 4.99 -17.06
CA MET A 154 -7.40 4.39 -16.10
C MET A 154 -7.35 5.12 -14.76
N ILE A 155 -6.16 5.60 -14.39
CA ILE A 155 -5.90 6.31 -13.14
C ILE A 155 -5.25 7.64 -13.46
N GLN A 156 -5.79 8.73 -12.92
CA GLN A 156 -5.32 10.10 -13.13
C GLN A 156 -4.07 10.41 -12.29
N ILE A 157 -2.98 9.68 -12.53
CA ILE A 157 -1.68 9.91 -11.89
C ILE A 157 -0.97 11.06 -12.63
N PRO A 158 -0.44 12.07 -11.91
CA PRO A 158 0.41 13.09 -12.51
C PRO A 158 1.60 12.48 -13.28
N PRO A 159 2.00 13.03 -14.44
CA PRO A 159 3.10 12.48 -15.24
C PRO A 159 4.46 12.43 -14.53
N ASP A 160 4.62 13.23 -13.48
CA ASP A 160 5.83 13.35 -12.66
C ASP A 160 5.74 12.55 -11.35
N ASP A 161 4.81 11.60 -11.26
CA ASP A 161 4.59 10.72 -10.12
C ASP A 161 4.52 9.26 -10.60
N LYS A 162 5.16 8.34 -9.87
CA LYS A 162 5.30 6.93 -10.27
C LYS A 162 4.70 6.01 -9.23
N VAL A 163 4.09 4.91 -9.67
CA VAL A 163 3.62 3.85 -8.76
C VAL A 163 4.83 3.17 -8.11
N LYS A 164 4.72 2.89 -6.81
CA LYS A 164 5.76 2.25 -6.00
C LYS A 164 5.28 0.97 -5.32
N ALA A 165 3.98 0.87 -5.04
CA ALA A 165 3.40 -0.32 -4.46
C ALA A 165 1.96 -0.49 -4.92
N ILE A 166 1.55 -1.73 -5.08
CA ILE A 166 0.19 -2.13 -5.41
C ILE A 166 -0.27 -3.08 -4.31
N ILE A 167 -1.46 -2.85 -3.77
CA ILE A 167 -2.07 -3.71 -2.76
C ILE A 167 -3.43 -4.14 -3.27
N ASP A 168 -3.65 -5.45 -3.32
CA ASP A 168 -4.97 -6.05 -3.46
C ASP A 168 -5.73 -5.89 -2.14
N VAL A 169 -6.96 -5.37 -2.22
CA VAL A 169 -7.93 -5.41 -1.14
C VAL A 169 -9.19 -6.13 -1.62
N PRO A 170 -9.59 -7.26 -0.97
CA PRO A 170 -10.75 -8.05 -1.39
C PRO A 170 -12.06 -7.28 -1.34
N ASN A 171 -12.37 -6.62 -0.21
CA ASN A 171 -13.63 -5.91 -0.07
C ASN A 171 -13.54 -4.75 0.94
N PHE A 172 -13.90 -3.54 0.51
CA PHE A 172 -14.03 -2.35 1.37
C PHE A 172 -15.37 -2.25 2.11
N GLU A 173 -16.37 -3.03 1.73
CA GLU A 173 -17.70 -3.07 2.35
C GLU A 173 -17.73 -3.94 3.61
N ASN A 174 -16.79 -4.88 3.76
CA ASN A 174 -16.66 -5.68 4.97
C ASN A 174 -16.06 -4.83 6.10
N GLU A 175 -16.94 -4.29 6.96
CA GLU A 175 -16.53 -3.43 8.07
C GLU A 175 -15.56 -4.10 9.06
N GLU A 176 -15.70 -5.40 9.28
CA GLU A 176 -14.81 -6.16 10.18
C GLU A 176 -13.42 -6.26 9.58
N TYR A 177 -13.33 -6.64 8.31
CA TYR A 177 -12.06 -6.69 7.58
C TYR A 177 -11.38 -5.31 7.59
N VAL A 178 -12.10 -4.27 7.20
CA VAL A 178 -11.57 -2.91 7.07
C VAL A 178 -11.16 -2.30 8.43
N SER A 179 -11.80 -2.70 9.52
CA SER A 179 -11.47 -2.21 10.87
C SER A 179 -10.29 -2.95 11.51
N ASN A 180 -9.98 -4.17 11.06
CA ASN A 180 -8.90 -4.99 11.61
C ASN A 180 -7.60 -4.94 10.78
N HIS A 181 -7.61 -4.27 9.63
CA HIS A 181 -6.44 -4.16 8.76
C HIS A 181 -5.88 -2.74 8.72
N TYR A 182 -4.57 -2.65 8.45
CA TYR A 182 -3.82 -1.40 8.40
C TYR A 182 -2.95 -1.38 7.14
N ILE A 183 -2.67 -0.16 6.67
CA ILE A 183 -1.64 0.08 5.67
C ILE A 183 -0.42 0.64 6.38
N VAL A 184 0.70 -0.08 6.25
CA VAL A 184 2.02 0.36 6.68
C VAL A 184 2.76 0.91 5.48
N LEU A 185 3.24 2.15 5.60
CA LEU A 185 3.95 2.89 4.56
C LEU A 185 5.37 3.15 5.03
N CYS A 186 6.31 3.03 4.10
CA CYS A 186 7.73 3.26 4.35
C CYS A 186 8.33 4.18 3.28
N THR A 187 9.19 5.07 3.75
CA THR A 187 9.87 6.07 2.92
C THR A 187 11.36 5.79 2.82
N LYS A 188 12.00 6.42 1.83
CA LYS A 188 13.43 6.33 1.56
C LYS A 188 14.28 6.77 2.75
N ASN A 189 13.85 7.80 3.47
CA ASN A 189 14.57 8.35 4.61
C ASN A 189 14.29 7.63 5.95
N GLY A 190 13.63 6.46 5.92
CA GLY A 190 13.41 5.66 7.12
C GLY A 190 12.22 6.09 7.97
N ILE A 191 11.35 6.94 7.45
CA ILE A 191 10.05 7.24 8.07
C ILE A 191 9.09 6.09 7.77
N ILE A 192 8.40 5.64 8.82
CA ILE A 192 7.34 4.66 8.76
C ILE A 192 6.03 5.26 9.26
N LYS A 193 4.93 4.84 8.66
CA LYS A 193 3.59 5.27 9.06
C LYS A 193 2.62 4.10 9.00
N LYS A 194 1.73 4.04 9.99
CA LYS A 194 0.59 3.13 9.99
C LYS A 194 -0.72 3.94 9.93
N THR A 195 -1.63 3.50 9.08
CA THR A 195 -2.96 4.10 8.89
C THR A 195 -3.99 2.99 8.81
N ASP A 196 -5.15 3.15 9.43
CA ASP A 196 -6.25 2.19 9.36
C ASP A 196 -6.73 2.01 7.92
N LEU A 197 -7.04 0.78 7.49
CA LEU A 197 -7.55 0.53 6.14
C LEU A 197 -8.86 1.31 5.89
N LYS A 198 -9.66 1.50 6.94
CA LYS A 198 -10.89 2.31 6.96
C LYS A 198 -10.70 3.74 6.45
N ASP A 199 -9.54 4.35 6.68
CA ASP A 199 -9.27 5.71 6.19
C ASP A 199 -9.15 5.76 4.66
N PHE A 200 -9.01 4.61 4.00
CA PHE A 200 -8.91 4.44 2.55
C PHE A 200 -10.16 3.84 1.90
N SER A 201 -11.23 3.54 2.65
CA SER A 201 -12.43 2.91 2.09
C SER A 201 -13.22 3.80 1.15
N ARG A 202 -13.08 5.13 1.27
CA ARG A 202 -13.77 6.10 0.42
C ARG A 202 -12.99 6.33 -0.88
N ILE A 203 -13.31 5.54 -1.89
CA ILE A 203 -12.72 5.60 -3.23
C ILE A 203 -13.01 6.97 -3.88
N ARG A 204 -11.97 7.59 -4.45
CA ARG A 204 -12.07 8.85 -5.21
C ARG A 204 -11.25 8.76 -6.50
N GLN A 205 -11.82 9.19 -7.62
CA GLN A 205 -11.14 9.18 -8.92
C GLN A 205 -9.88 10.04 -8.96
N THR A 206 -9.88 11.18 -8.26
CA THR A 206 -8.72 12.09 -8.16
C THR A 206 -7.59 11.54 -7.29
N GLY A 207 -7.77 10.35 -6.72
CA GLY A 207 -6.92 9.83 -5.65
C GLY A 207 -7.01 10.64 -4.37
N ILE A 208 -6.26 10.20 -3.37
CA ILE A 208 -6.14 10.84 -2.07
C ILE A 208 -4.68 10.88 -1.64
N ASN A 209 -4.40 11.69 -0.62
CA ASN A 209 -3.13 11.62 0.08
C ASN A 209 -3.12 10.43 1.05
N ALA A 210 -2.05 9.63 1.05
CA ALA A 210 -1.86 8.52 1.99
C ALA A 210 -0.80 8.86 3.06
N ILE A 211 0.24 9.59 2.68
CA ILE A 211 1.32 10.06 3.56
C ILE A 211 1.88 11.38 3.03
N ASN A 212 2.15 12.32 3.94
CA ASN A 212 2.88 13.52 3.58
C ASN A 212 4.37 13.19 3.43
N ILE A 213 4.86 13.19 2.20
CA ILE A 213 6.28 13.04 1.88
C ILE A 213 6.99 14.38 2.04
N LEU A 214 8.14 14.38 2.72
CA LEU A 214 8.99 15.56 2.89
C LEU A 214 9.89 15.77 1.66
N ASP A 215 10.39 16.99 1.49
CA ASP A 215 11.30 17.32 0.39
C ASP A 215 12.56 16.43 0.43
N GLY A 216 12.89 15.82 -0.71
CA GLY A 216 14.01 14.89 -0.86
C GLY A 216 13.74 13.46 -0.36
N ASP A 217 12.52 13.18 0.11
CA ASP A 217 12.05 11.84 0.46
C ASP A 217 11.12 11.29 -0.62
N GLN A 218 10.85 9.99 -0.58
CA GLN A 218 9.87 9.33 -1.45
C GLN A 218 9.32 8.08 -0.76
N LEU A 219 8.08 7.71 -1.08
CA LEU A 219 7.55 6.42 -0.70
C LEU A 219 8.32 5.30 -1.42
N ILE A 220 8.68 4.24 -0.69
CA ILE A 220 9.37 3.08 -1.26
C ILE A 220 8.54 1.80 -1.18
N ALA A 221 7.69 1.66 -0.15
CA ALA A 221 6.92 0.44 0.07
C ALA A 221 5.61 0.74 0.80
N ALA A 222 4.57 0.00 0.43
CA ALA A 222 3.32 -0.11 1.15
C ALA A 222 3.03 -1.58 1.41
N ARG A 223 2.54 -1.92 2.59
CA ARG A 223 2.13 -3.28 2.97
C ARG A 223 0.81 -3.24 3.74
N LEU A 224 -0.04 -4.22 3.46
CA LEU A 224 -1.26 -4.50 4.21
C LEU A 224 -0.88 -5.39 5.41
N THR A 225 -1.40 -5.06 6.59
CA THR A 225 -1.15 -5.80 7.83
C THR A 225 -2.45 -5.98 8.62
N ASP A 226 -2.48 -6.97 9.51
CA ASP A 226 -3.59 -7.28 10.41
C ASP A 226 -3.36 -6.75 11.85
N GLY A 227 -2.28 -5.98 12.06
CA GLY A 227 -1.87 -5.49 13.37
C GLY A 227 -1.02 -6.48 14.19
N ASN A 228 -0.88 -7.73 13.74
CA ASN A 228 -0.05 -8.76 14.37
C ASN A 228 1.27 -9.02 13.61
N CYS A 229 1.70 -8.09 12.76
CA CYS A 229 2.96 -8.20 12.06
C CYS A 229 4.17 -7.71 12.88
N GLU A 230 5.33 -8.24 12.55
CA GLU A 230 6.62 -7.62 12.81
C GLU A 230 7.10 -6.92 11.55
N ILE A 231 7.57 -5.69 11.75
CA ILE A 231 8.07 -4.86 10.68
C ILE A 231 9.58 -4.99 10.65
N MET A 232 10.11 -5.24 9.47
CA MET A 232 11.53 -5.21 9.22
C MET A 232 11.87 -4.28 8.06
N MET A 233 12.86 -3.42 8.28
CA MET A 233 13.34 -2.45 7.29
C MET A 233 14.85 -2.62 7.16
N ALA A 234 15.37 -2.48 5.94
CA ALA A 234 16.81 -2.55 5.69
C ALA A 234 17.31 -1.33 4.92
N VAL A 235 18.56 -0.98 5.17
CA VAL A 235 19.25 0.16 4.53
C VAL A 235 20.44 -0.32 3.69
N ARG A 236 20.84 0.49 2.70
CA ARG A 236 21.93 0.18 1.75
C ARG A 236 23.24 -0.19 2.43
N SER A 237 23.54 0.36 3.60
CA SER A 237 24.73 0.05 4.40
C SER A 237 24.78 -1.40 4.93
N GLY A 238 23.74 -2.21 4.70
CA GLY A 238 23.67 -3.61 5.12
C GLY A 238 23.23 -3.76 6.57
N ARG A 239 22.43 -2.82 7.09
CA ARG A 239 21.78 -2.91 8.40
C ARG A 239 20.28 -3.11 8.23
N ALA A 240 19.67 -3.78 9.18
CA ALA A 240 18.23 -3.96 9.25
C ALA A 240 17.71 -3.82 10.66
N ILE A 241 16.51 -3.28 10.81
CA ILE A 241 15.81 -3.16 12.08
C ILE A 241 14.58 -4.06 12.06
N ARG A 242 14.27 -4.72 13.18
CA ARG A 242 13.05 -5.51 13.39
C ARG A 242 12.35 -4.99 14.64
N PHE A 243 11.06 -4.68 14.54
CA PHE A 243 10.24 -4.25 15.67
C PHE A 243 8.77 -4.63 15.46
N PRO A 244 7.98 -4.86 16.52
CA PRO A 244 6.57 -5.17 16.37
C PRO A 244 5.78 -3.97 15.87
N GLU A 245 4.80 -4.22 15.00
CA GLU A 245 3.94 -3.18 14.41
C GLU A 245 3.21 -2.32 15.46
N SER A 246 2.95 -2.86 16.65
CA SER A 246 2.34 -2.14 17.78
C SER A 246 3.16 -0.93 18.25
N LYS A 247 4.46 -0.85 17.91
CA LYS A 247 5.32 0.32 18.20
C LYS A 247 5.03 1.52 17.30
N VAL A 248 4.30 1.32 16.21
CA VAL A 248 3.82 2.38 15.32
C VAL A 248 2.33 2.53 15.58
N ARG A 249 1.94 3.67 16.18
CA ARG A 249 0.52 3.99 16.39
C ARG A 249 -0.16 4.24 15.05
N SER A 250 -1.43 3.85 14.93
CA SER A 250 -2.21 4.28 13.77
C SER A 250 -2.43 5.79 13.82
N THR A 251 -2.31 6.44 12.67
CA THR A 251 -2.52 7.87 12.48
C THR A 251 -3.23 8.11 11.17
N GLY A 252 -4.00 9.21 11.09
CA GLY A 252 -4.70 9.55 9.86
C GLY A 252 -3.78 9.85 8.68
N ARG A 253 -4.36 9.83 7.48
CA ARG A 253 -3.68 10.02 6.19
C ARG A 253 -2.84 11.29 6.05
N GLY A 254 -3.16 12.38 6.74
CA GLY A 254 -2.38 13.62 6.72
C GLY A 254 -1.07 13.60 7.52
N GLY A 255 -0.77 12.52 8.26
CA GLY A 255 0.48 12.42 9.03
C GLY A 255 1.73 12.19 8.16
N ILE A 256 2.87 12.69 8.62
CA ILE A 256 4.20 12.44 8.03
C ILE A 256 4.73 11.06 8.42
N GLY A 257 4.34 10.54 9.60
CA GLY A 257 4.84 9.28 10.14
C GLY A 257 5.84 9.49 11.29
N VAL A 258 6.56 8.44 11.64
CA VAL A 258 7.55 8.42 12.73
C VAL A 258 8.82 7.71 12.26
N ALA A 259 9.95 7.92 12.94
CA ALA A 259 11.18 7.19 12.61
C ALA A 259 10.99 5.66 12.78
N GLY A 260 11.27 4.92 11.70
CA GLY A 260 11.26 3.47 11.60
C GLY A 260 12.67 2.88 11.72
N ILE A 261 13.60 3.35 10.89
CA ILE A 261 15.04 3.05 10.99
C ILE A 261 15.85 4.34 10.89
N GLU A 262 16.95 4.43 11.63
CA GLU A 262 17.91 5.51 11.46
C GLU A 262 18.72 5.27 10.17
N VAL A 263 18.69 6.26 9.28
CA VAL A 263 19.47 6.29 8.04
C VAL A 263 20.64 7.25 8.27
N ASP A 264 21.88 6.76 8.20
CA ASP A 264 23.05 7.62 8.42
C ASP A 264 23.18 8.67 7.27
N GLU A 265 23.56 9.91 7.60
CA GLU A 265 23.50 11.09 6.70
C GLU A 265 24.34 10.99 5.40
N LYS A 266 25.25 10.02 5.28
CA LYS A 266 26.14 9.87 4.11
C LYS A 266 25.61 8.87 3.09
N GLY A 267 24.51 9.22 2.43
CA GLY A 267 24.02 8.50 1.24
C GLY A 267 23.50 7.08 1.52
N ASP A 268 23.17 6.78 2.77
CA ASP A 268 22.38 5.60 3.11
C ASP A 268 20.91 5.89 2.82
N GLU A 269 20.13 4.84 2.53
CA GLU A 269 18.70 4.94 2.28
C GLU A 269 18.05 3.59 2.54
N VAL A 270 16.76 3.60 2.86
CA VAL A 270 15.99 2.37 3.01
C VAL A 270 15.78 1.73 1.64
N ILE A 271 16.07 0.43 1.53
CA ILE A 271 15.93 -0.35 0.29
C ILE A 271 14.67 -1.19 0.24
N GLY A 272 14.03 -1.42 1.39
CA GLY A 272 12.82 -2.21 1.46
C GLY A 272 12.24 -2.29 2.86
N MET A 273 10.96 -2.66 2.90
CA MET A 273 10.23 -3.00 4.12
C MET A 273 9.44 -4.28 3.88
N ILE A 274 9.52 -5.19 4.83
CA ILE A 274 8.73 -6.42 4.90
C ILE A 274 7.91 -6.43 6.19
N CYS A 275 6.72 -7.01 6.13
CA CYS A 275 5.81 -7.16 7.25
C CYS A 275 5.47 -8.63 7.39
N ILE A 276 5.97 -9.26 8.46
CA ILE A 276 5.89 -10.71 8.62
C ILE A 276 4.92 -10.98 9.77
N ASN A 277 3.90 -11.80 9.53
CA ASN A 277 3.00 -12.22 10.60
C ASN A 277 3.80 -13.08 11.60
N LYS A 278 3.67 -12.80 12.89
CA LYS A 278 4.42 -13.51 13.96
C LYS A 278 4.14 -15.02 14.01
N GLU A 279 2.97 -15.43 13.53
CA GLU A 279 2.55 -16.83 13.51
C GLU A 279 3.15 -17.58 12.32
N ASP A 280 3.53 -16.87 11.26
CA ASP A 280 4.15 -17.45 10.07
C ASP A 280 5.66 -17.67 10.29
N LYS A 281 6.00 -18.86 10.77
CA LYS A 281 7.38 -19.31 10.97
C LYS A 281 8.01 -19.94 9.72
N SER A 282 7.27 -20.01 8.60
CA SER A 282 7.77 -20.62 7.36
C SER A 282 8.67 -19.69 6.55
N ARG A 283 8.66 -18.38 6.89
CA ARG A 283 9.37 -17.35 6.14
C ARG A 283 10.80 -17.15 6.64
N THR A 284 11.69 -16.93 5.67
CA THR A 284 13.09 -16.60 5.88
C THR A 284 13.41 -15.23 5.28
N ILE A 285 14.41 -14.53 5.82
CA ILE A 285 14.83 -13.24 5.29
C ILE A 285 15.87 -13.45 4.20
N LEU A 286 15.51 -13.10 2.97
CA LEU A 286 16.41 -13.06 1.84
C LEU A 286 16.94 -11.65 1.64
N VAL A 287 18.27 -11.54 1.58
CA VAL A 287 18.97 -10.28 1.30
C VAL A 287 19.88 -10.44 0.08
N VAL A 288 19.89 -9.42 -0.78
CA VAL A 288 20.67 -9.39 -2.02
C VAL A 288 21.42 -8.07 -2.14
N SER A 289 22.66 -8.14 -2.62
CA SER A 289 23.56 -7.00 -2.85
C SER A 289 23.78 -6.70 -4.32
N GLU A 290 24.21 -5.47 -4.63
CA GLU A 290 24.38 -4.92 -5.99
C GLU A 290 25.21 -5.83 -6.91
N LYS A 291 26.24 -6.52 -6.38
CA LYS A 291 27.14 -7.39 -7.15
C LYS A 291 26.72 -8.86 -7.18
N GLY A 292 25.46 -9.15 -6.85
CA GLY A 292 24.89 -10.49 -6.96
C GLY A 292 25.24 -11.45 -5.82
N TYR A 293 25.64 -10.95 -4.65
CA TYR A 293 25.72 -11.78 -3.45
C TYR A 293 24.42 -11.74 -2.67
N GLY A 294 24.00 -12.88 -2.13
CA GLY A 294 22.82 -12.97 -1.30
C GLY A 294 22.80 -14.22 -0.43
N LYS A 295 21.81 -14.28 0.45
CA LYS A 295 21.64 -15.37 1.43
C LYS A 295 20.25 -15.31 2.04
N ARG A 296 19.82 -16.44 2.59
CA ARG A 296 18.66 -16.53 3.46
C ARG A 296 19.12 -16.57 4.91
N THR A 297 18.34 -15.99 5.80
CA THR A 297 18.57 -16.07 7.24
C THR A 297 17.22 -16.23 7.92
N LEU A 298 17.07 -17.27 8.74
CA LEU A 298 15.88 -17.45 9.57
C LEU A 298 15.70 -16.25 10.50
N LEU A 299 14.45 -15.86 10.76
CA LEU A 299 14.14 -14.78 11.72
C LEU A 299 14.60 -15.16 13.13
N ASP A 300 14.25 -16.38 13.53
CA ASP A 300 14.52 -16.98 14.82
C ASP A 300 15.18 -18.34 14.58
N ASP A 301 16.18 -18.67 15.40
CA ASP A 301 16.91 -19.93 15.33
C ASP A 301 15.99 -21.07 15.81
N PRO A 302 15.80 -22.13 15.00
CA PRO A 302 14.84 -23.19 15.30
C PRO A 302 15.32 -24.13 16.41
N GLU A 303 16.63 -24.21 16.65
CA GLU A 303 17.22 -25.08 17.67
C GLU A 303 17.27 -24.40 19.03
N THR A 304 17.68 -23.12 19.05
CA THR A 304 17.88 -22.35 20.29
C THR A 304 16.68 -21.47 20.66
N GLY A 305 15.80 -21.16 19.69
CA GLY A 305 14.70 -20.20 19.85
C GLY A 305 15.17 -18.74 19.91
N GLU A 306 16.47 -18.48 19.73
CA GLU A 306 17.01 -17.12 19.78
C GLU A 306 16.76 -16.36 18.48
N ALA A 307 16.39 -15.08 18.59
CA ALA A 307 16.15 -14.26 17.42
C ALA A 307 17.46 -13.89 16.70
N ASN A 308 17.70 -14.49 15.52
CA ASN A 308 18.79 -14.09 14.61
C ASN A 308 18.72 -12.59 14.30
N TYR A 309 17.51 -12.09 14.05
CA TYR A 309 17.18 -10.67 14.02
C TYR A 309 16.54 -10.27 15.34
N ARG A 310 17.36 -9.80 16.29
CA ARG A 310 16.86 -9.33 17.58
C ARG A 310 15.84 -8.19 17.40
N ILE A 311 14.71 -8.30 18.07
CA ILE A 311 13.71 -7.24 18.18
C ILE A 311 14.31 -6.02 18.90
N THR A 312 14.14 -4.85 18.33
CA THR A 312 14.66 -3.57 18.86
C THR A 312 13.55 -2.52 18.94
N ASN A 313 13.84 -1.35 19.50
CA ASN A 313 12.94 -0.20 19.37
C ASN A 313 13.07 0.40 17.97
N ARG A 314 11.94 0.81 17.38
CA ARG A 314 11.93 1.58 16.12
C ARG A 314 12.76 2.86 16.23
N GLY A 315 13.26 3.34 15.09
CA GLY A 315 14.06 4.56 14.97
C GLY A 315 15.51 4.39 15.43
N GLY A 316 15.97 3.17 15.69
CA GLY A 316 17.38 2.88 15.93
C GLY A 316 18.14 2.52 14.65
N LYS A 317 19.46 2.36 14.77
CA LYS A 317 20.34 1.93 13.66
C LYS A 317 20.12 0.49 13.18
N GLY A 318 19.32 -0.32 13.88
CA GLY A 318 19.19 -1.75 13.60
C GLY A 318 20.48 -2.55 13.84
N VAL A 319 20.58 -3.73 13.24
CA VAL A 319 21.68 -4.69 13.35
C VAL A 319 22.20 -5.05 11.95
N LYS A 320 23.47 -5.43 11.79
CA LYS A 320 24.02 -5.82 10.47
C LYS A 320 23.22 -6.96 9.85
N THR A 321 22.67 -6.86 8.64
CA THR A 321 21.99 -7.96 7.93
C THR A 321 22.86 -8.61 6.85
N MET A 322 23.86 -7.86 6.37
CA MET A 322 24.88 -8.34 5.45
C MET A 322 26.20 -7.62 5.73
N ASN A 323 27.33 -8.31 5.57
CA ASN A 323 28.63 -7.65 5.63
C ASN A 323 28.97 -7.02 4.27
N VAL A 324 28.60 -5.76 4.10
CA VAL A 324 28.87 -4.98 2.88
C VAL A 324 30.36 -4.69 2.75
N THR A 325 30.94 -5.02 1.61
CA THR A 325 32.33 -4.80 1.23
C THR A 325 32.43 -4.41 -0.24
N ASP A 326 33.59 -3.95 -0.70
CA ASP A 326 33.81 -3.64 -2.13
C ASP A 326 33.51 -4.83 -3.04
N LYS A 327 33.65 -6.06 -2.53
CA LYS A 327 33.35 -7.30 -3.25
C LYS A 327 31.84 -7.54 -3.42
N THR A 328 31.03 -7.23 -2.40
CA THR A 328 29.58 -7.48 -2.42
C THR A 328 28.80 -6.33 -3.06
N GLY A 329 29.31 -5.10 -2.93
CA GLY A 329 28.49 -3.91 -3.17
C GLY A 329 27.47 -3.70 -2.06
N ARG A 330 26.66 -2.65 -2.18
CA ARG A 330 25.65 -2.27 -1.19
C ARG A 330 24.47 -3.23 -1.22
N LEU A 331 23.64 -3.19 -0.18
CA LEU A 331 22.40 -3.95 -0.14
C LEU A 331 21.37 -3.30 -1.08
N VAL A 332 20.70 -4.10 -1.92
CA VAL A 332 19.62 -3.64 -2.83
C VAL A 332 18.29 -4.34 -2.57
N GLY A 333 18.32 -5.46 -1.86
CA GLY A 333 17.17 -6.34 -1.74
C GLY A 333 16.90 -6.78 -0.31
N LEU A 334 15.63 -6.72 0.07
CA LEU A 334 15.08 -7.30 1.29
C LEU A 334 13.72 -7.92 0.96
N LEU A 335 13.62 -9.24 1.07
CA LEU A 335 12.40 -10.01 0.86
C LEU A 335 12.20 -10.99 2.01
N ASP A 336 10.96 -11.24 2.39
CA ASP A 336 10.55 -12.41 3.16
C ASP A 336 10.08 -13.50 2.21
N VAL A 337 10.72 -14.66 2.26
CA VAL A 337 10.52 -15.72 1.27
C VAL A 337 10.28 -17.08 1.93
N LYS A 338 9.46 -17.91 1.29
CA LYS A 338 9.31 -19.34 1.62
C LYS A 338 10.22 -20.20 0.77
N GLU A 339 10.44 -21.44 1.20
CA GLU A 339 11.35 -22.35 0.50
C GLU A 339 10.88 -22.77 -0.89
N ASN A 340 9.57 -22.77 -1.11
CA ASN A 340 8.92 -23.17 -2.35
C ASN A 340 8.64 -21.99 -3.30
N GLU A 341 9.16 -20.81 -2.98
CA GLU A 341 9.12 -19.65 -3.86
C GLU A 341 10.38 -19.59 -4.74
N ASP A 342 10.30 -18.83 -5.82
CA ASP A 342 11.43 -18.51 -6.68
C ASP A 342 11.84 -17.04 -6.52
N LEU A 343 13.14 -16.78 -6.60
CA LEU A 343 13.71 -15.45 -6.66
C LEU A 343 13.96 -15.07 -8.12
N MET A 344 13.43 -13.93 -8.52
CA MET A 344 13.78 -13.28 -9.76
C MET A 344 14.68 -12.06 -9.50
N ILE A 345 15.77 -11.97 -10.27
CA ILE A 345 16.74 -10.87 -10.24
C ILE A 345 16.80 -10.25 -11.62
N THR A 346 16.63 -8.94 -11.71
CA THR A 346 16.76 -8.18 -12.97
C THR A 346 17.91 -7.19 -12.85
N CYS A 347 18.89 -7.28 -13.75
CA CYS A 347 20.01 -6.36 -13.85
C CYS A 347 19.65 -5.08 -14.64
N VAL A 348 20.44 -4.02 -14.48
CA VAL A 348 20.30 -2.76 -15.24
C VAL A 348 20.46 -3.00 -16.75
N SER A 349 21.27 -3.98 -17.14
CA SER A 349 21.41 -4.43 -18.53
C SER A 349 20.14 -5.06 -19.13
N GLY A 350 19.14 -5.39 -18.31
CA GLY A 350 17.93 -6.11 -18.70
C GLY A 350 18.07 -7.64 -18.64
N ILE A 351 19.19 -8.18 -18.14
CA ILE A 351 19.33 -9.61 -17.89
C ILE A 351 18.48 -9.99 -16.67
N THR A 352 17.53 -10.89 -16.86
CA THR A 352 16.70 -11.46 -15.80
C THR A 352 17.10 -12.90 -15.52
N ILE A 353 17.30 -13.23 -14.25
CA ILE A 353 17.68 -14.56 -13.77
C ILE A 353 16.67 -15.02 -12.73
N ARG A 354 16.17 -16.24 -12.90
CA ARG A 354 15.28 -16.92 -11.96
C ARG A 354 16.03 -18.04 -11.24
N MET A 355 15.80 -18.18 -9.93
CA MET A 355 16.36 -19.27 -9.13
C MET A 355 15.46 -19.65 -7.95
N ALA A 356 15.38 -20.94 -7.68
CA ALA A 356 14.65 -21.43 -6.51
C ALA A 356 15.25 -20.96 -5.19
N VAL A 357 14.40 -20.43 -4.32
CA VAL A 357 14.78 -19.94 -2.99
C VAL A 357 15.40 -21.07 -2.16
N SER A 358 14.88 -22.30 -2.29
CA SER A 358 15.46 -23.51 -1.69
C SER A 358 16.94 -23.77 -2.03
N LYS A 359 17.45 -23.27 -3.18
CA LYS A 359 18.86 -23.41 -3.58
C LYS A 359 19.75 -22.33 -2.98
N ILE A 360 19.18 -21.28 -2.39
CA ILE A 360 19.93 -20.19 -1.78
C ILE A 360 20.36 -20.60 -0.38
N SER A 361 21.67 -20.49 -0.12
CA SER A 361 22.25 -20.89 1.16
C SER A 361 21.66 -20.11 2.33
N GLU A 362 21.25 -20.85 3.36
CA GLU A 362 20.91 -20.30 4.66
C GLU A 362 22.19 -20.03 5.45
N LEU A 363 22.40 -18.79 5.86
CA LEU A 363 23.60 -18.34 6.55
C LEU A 363 23.26 -17.33 7.65
N GLY A 364 24.15 -17.24 8.63
CA GLY A 364 24.04 -16.27 9.71
C GLY A 364 23.97 -14.82 9.22
N ARG A 365 23.33 -13.97 10.02
CA ARG A 365 23.02 -12.58 9.69
C ARG A 365 24.25 -11.72 9.39
N ALA A 366 25.38 -11.89 10.07
CA ALA A 366 26.56 -11.03 9.89
C ALA A 366 27.55 -11.51 8.80
N THR A 367 27.12 -12.37 7.87
CA THR A 367 27.96 -12.90 6.77
C THR A 367 27.80 -12.09 5.47
N GLN A 368 28.71 -12.30 4.51
CA GLN A 368 28.64 -11.71 3.16
C GLN A 368 27.57 -12.35 2.26
N GLY A 369 27.17 -13.59 2.55
CA GLY A 369 26.35 -14.40 1.64
C GLY A 369 27.18 -15.11 0.58
N VAL A 370 26.48 -15.81 -0.31
CA VAL A 370 27.05 -16.54 -1.45
C VAL A 370 26.74 -15.81 -2.75
N LYS A 371 27.49 -16.12 -3.80
CA LYS A 371 27.25 -15.53 -5.12
C LYS A 371 26.03 -16.20 -5.74
N LEU A 372 24.94 -15.45 -5.89
CA LEU A 372 23.71 -15.90 -6.54
C LEU A 372 23.88 -15.83 -8.06
N ILE A 373 24.38 -14.70 -8.55
CA ILE A 373 24.57 -14.46 -9.97
C ILE A 373 25.96 -13.89 -10.26
N ARG A 374 26.43 -14.13 -11.48
CA ARG A 374 27.61 -13.44 -12.00
C ARG A 374 27.16 -12.21 -12.75
N VAL A 375 27.31 -11.06 -12.11
CA VAL A 375 27.12 -9.76 -12.73
C VAL A 375 28.39 -9.42 -13.54
N ASP A 376 28.21 -8.95 -14.76
CA ASP A 376 29.31 -8.53 -15.64
C ASP A 376 29.94 -7.21 -15.15
N GLU A 377 31.13 -6.87 -15.66
CA GLU A 377 31.83 -5.65 -15.24
C GLU A 377 31.03 -4.40 -15.64
N GLY A 378 30.61 -3.62 -14.65
CA GLY A 378 29.84 -2.38 -14.84
C GLY A 378 28.32 -2.57 -14.88
N ASP A 379 27.82 -3.79 -14.73
CA ASP A 379 26.39 -4.07 -14.54
C ASP A 379 26.07 -4.22 -13.04
N GLU A 380 24.81 -4.01 -12.69
CA GLU A 380 24.32 -4.04 -11.29
C GLU A 380 22.89 -4.58 -11.24
N ILE A 381 22.48 -5.10 -10.08
CA ILE A 381 21.09 -5.51 -9.86
C ILE A 381 20.20 -4.27 -9.75
N ALA A 382 19.18 -4.19 -10.61
CA ALA A 382 18.19 -3.12 -10.62
C ALA A 382 16.98 -3.43 -9.73
N ALA A 383 16.49 -4.68 -9.78
CA ALA A 383 15.30 -5.11 -9.06
C ALA A 383 15.40 -6.57 -8.63
N ILE A 384 14.71 -6.90 -7.54
CA ILE A 384 14.45 -8.28 -7.12
C ILE A 384 12.98 -8.44 -6.77
N THR A 385 12.43 -9.62 -7.03
CA THR A 385 11.09 -10.00 -6.58
C THR A 385 11.07 -11.49 -6.26
N ASN A 386 10.24 -11.89 -5.31
CA ASN A 386 9.88 -13.29 -5.11
C ASN A 386 8.59 -13.60 -5.88
N LEU A 387 8.43 -14.86 -6.25
CA LEU A 387 7.27 -15.40 -6.95
C LEU A 387 6.82 -16.65 -6.20
N ASP A 388 5.53 -16.73 -5.91
CA ASP A 388 4.93 -17.94 -5.33
C ASP A 388 4.66 -18.97 -6.44
N GLU A 389 4.52 -20.27 -6.11
CA GLU A 389 4.28 -21.35 -7.10
C GLU A 389 3.14 -21.04 -8.10
N GLN A 390 2.11 -20.32 -7.67
CA GLN A 390 1.03 -19.88 -8.56
C GLN A 390 1.52 -18.82 -9.55
N GLU A 391 2.28 -17.83 -9.10
CA GLU A 391 2.88 -16.79 -9.95
C GLU A 391 3.96 -17.38 -10.87
N GLU A 392 4.71 -18.37 -10.39
CA GLU A 392 5.67 -19.14 -11.19
C GLU A 392 5.00 -19.88 -12.35
N GLU A 393 3.93 -20.63 -12.08
CA GLU A 393 3.15 -21.27 -13.13
C GLU A 393 2.65 -20.23 -14.12
N LEU A 394 2.30 -19.03 -13.65
CA LEU A 394 1.78 -17.99 -14.51
C LEU A 394 2.89 -17.42 -15.42
N GLU A 395 4.03 -17.01 -14.86
CA GLU A 395 5.13 -16.43 -15.61
C GLU A 395 5.78 -17.38 -16.63
N GLU A 396 5.94 -18.67 -16.31
CA GLU A 396 6.45 -19.63 -17.29
C GLU A 396 5.58 -19.65 -18.55
N ILE A 397 4.27 -19.54 -18.36
CA ILE A 397 3.35 -19.51 -19.49
C ILE A 397 3.48 -18.19 -20.28
N VAL A 398 3.74 -17.05 -19.62
CA VAL A 398 4.03 -15.79 -20.33
C VAL A 398 5.28 -15.91 -21.19
N ALA A 399 6.35 -16.45 -20.62
CA ALA A 399 7.66 -16.50 -21.26
C ALA A 399 7.67 -17.45 -22.48
N GLU A 400 7.01 -18.61 -22.38
CA GLU A 400 6.86 -19.54 -23.49
C GLU A 400 6.09 -18.91 -24.67
N GLU A 401 5.04 -18.13 -24.41
CA GLU A 401 4.21 -17.53 -25.47
C GLU A 401 4.85 -16.31 -26.14
N LEU A 402 5.53 -15.43 -25.39
CA LEU A 402 6.28 -14.31 -25.99
C LEU A 402 7.33 -14.83 -26.97
N SER A 403 7.98 -15.94 -26.64
CA SER A 403 8.97 -16.60 -27.52
C SER A 403 8.35 -17.27 -28.75
N ALA A 404 7.04 -17.58 -28.71
CA ALA A 404 6.29 -18.15 -29.84
C ALA A 404 5.67 -17.07 -30.76
N ALA A 405 5.49 -15.85 -30.26
CA ALA A 405 4.95 -14.71 -31.01
C ALA A 405 6.02 -13.89 -31.75
N SER A 406 7.29 -14.03 -31.36
CA SER A 406 8.49 -13.52 -32.05
C SER A 406 8.98 -14.50 -33.10
#